data_AF-A0A939V6I0-F1
#
_entry.id   AF-A0A939V6I0-F1
#
_cell.length_a   1.000
_cell.length_b   1.000
_cell.length_c   1.000
_cell.angle_alpha   90.00
_cell.angle_beta   90.00
_cell.angle_gamma   90.00
#
_symmetry.space_group_name_H-M   'P 1'
#
loop_
_entity.id
_entity.type
_entity.pdbx_description
1 polymer ?
#
loop_
_entity_poly.entity_id
_entity_poly.type
_entity_poly.pdbx_seq_one_letter_code
_entity_poly.pdbx_strand_id
1 'polypeptide(L)'
;MKIPQSDILTTNRLGKIFANTVATYKFFWFVSIMQIHARSGSPRISVWDIVVRMVANAWYPIHYFRLSFGKSDSLFDIVMELQRITQIPIDANAETIITGLTERMNEKQIKTLLNTLTLNVPYRFLSPWIRYVSDEDVIRRSQTYEEGCLYSLHKGDGKFYIELNRDWDSYL
;
A
#
# COMPACT_ATOMS: atom_id res chain seq x y z
N MET A 1 4.44 17.13 4.76
CA MET A 1 5.15 16.65 5.97
C MET A 1 6.65 16.88 5.81
N LYS A 2 7.40 17.27 6.86
CA LYS A 2 8.87 17.25 6.82
C LYS A 2 9.32 15.83 7.16
N ILE A 3 10.06 15.19 6.25
CA ILE A 3 10.68 13.88 6.47
C ILE A 3 12.21 14.04 6.50
N PRO A 4 12.96 13.11 7.12
CA PRO A 4 14.42 13.12 7.06
C PRO A 4 14.91 13.26 5.62
N GLN A 5 15.89 14.14 5.41
CA GLN A 5 16.45 14.39 4.08
C GLN A 5 17.61 13.43 3.82
N SER A 6 17.81 13.09 2.55
CA SER A 6 18.96 12.30 2.10
C SER A 6 19.51 12.96 0.84
N ASP A 7 20.84 13.00 0.74
CA ASP A 7 21.54 13.56 -0.42
C ASP A 7 21.47 12.64 -1.65
N ILE A 8 21.12 11.36 -1.44
CA ILE A 8 21.05 10.32 -2.47
C ILE A 8 19.60 10.09 -2.92
N LEU A 9 18.64 10.22 -2.00
CA LEU A 9 17.25 9.88 -2.25
C LEU A 9 16.40 11.10 -2.56
N THR A 10 15.37 10.90 -3.38
CA THR A 10 14.36 11.92 -3.66
C THR A 10 13.32 12.04 -2.52
N THR A 11 13.79 12.20 -1.29
CA THR A 11 12.98 12.39 -0.06
C THR A 11 12.00 13.56 -0.19
N ASN A 12 12.35 14.60 -0.95
CA ASN A 12 11.42 15.70 -1.26
C ASN A 12 10.16 15.24 -2.02
N ARG A 13 10.28 14.21 -2.88
CA ARG A 13 9.13 13.62 -3.58
C ARG A 13 8.30 12.72 -2.66
N LEU A 14 8.96 11.96 -1.79
CA LEU A 14 8.27 11.20 -0.73
C LEU A 14 7.51 12.15 0.23
N GLY A 15 8.11 13.29 0.60
CA GLY A 15 7.45 14.31 1.42
C GLY A 15 6.21 14.92 0.76
N LYS A 16 6.19 15.01 -0.58
CA LYS A 16 5.00 15.44 -1.37
C LYS A 16 3.85 14.43 -1.30
N ILE A 17 4.12 13.14 -1.12
CA ILE A 17 3.05 12.13 -0.90
C ILE A 17 2.21 12.52 0.30
N PHE A 18 2.88 12.94 1.38
CA PHE A 18 2.27 13.30 2.66
C PHE A 18 2.02 14.82 2.80
N ALA A 19 2.08 15.57 1.69
CA ALA A 19 1.73 16.98 1.69
C ALA A 19 0.22 17.20 1.60
N ASN A 20 -0.51 16.26 0.98
CA ASN A 20 -1.96 16.28 0.90
C ASN A 20 -2.53 15.11 1.74
N THR A 21 -3.13 15.44 2.88
CA THR A 21 -3.69 14.47 3.85
C THR A 21 -4.97 13.80 3.38
N VAL A 22 -5.51 14.16 2.21
CA VAL A 22 -6.74 13.59 1.65
C VAL A 22 -6.54 12.16 1.12
N ALA A 23 -5.31 11.70 0.92
CA ALA A 23 -5.01 10.37 0.35
C ALA A 23 -4.48 9.40 1.42
N THR A 24 -5.28 9.08 2.43
CA THR A 24 -4.82 8.28 3.59
C THR A 24 -4.42 6.86 3.22
N TYR A 25 -5.00 6.28 2.16
CA TYR A 25 -4.50 5.04 1.58
C TYR A 25 -3.00 5.06 1.26
N LYS A 26 -2.39 6.21 0.91
CA LYS A 26 -0.95 6.30 0.63
C LYS A 26 -0.12 6.11 1.90
N PHE A 27 -0.63 6.58 3.04
CA PHE A 27 -0.02 6.33 4.34
C PHE A 27 -0.06 4.84 4.68
N PHE A 28 -1.23 4.21 4.57
CA PHE A 28 -1.35 2.77 4.84
C PHE A 28 -0.51 1.93 3.88
N TRP A 29 -0.43 2.29 2.61
CA TRP A 29 0.44 1.63 1.63
C TRP A 29 1.90 1.69 2.06
N PHE A 30 2.40 2.89 2.39
CA PHE A 30 3.80 3.09 2.76
C PHE A 30 4.16 2.39 4.07
N VAL A 31 3.34 2.53 5.12
CA VAL A 31 3.62 1.86 6.41
C VAL A 31 3.58 0.34 6.27
N SER A 32 2.69 -0.21 5.44
CA SER A 32 2.67 -1.65 5.14
C SER A 32 3.95 -2.12 4.45
N ILE A 33 4.47 -1.35 3.49
CA ILE A 33 5.77 -1.65 2.84
C ILE A 33 6.89 -1.66 3.88
N MET A 34 7.01 -0.61 4.70
CA MET A 34 8.06 -0.52 5.73
C MET A 34 7.99 -1.70 6.71
N GLN A 35 6.80 -2.02 7.21
CA GLN A 35 6.62 -3.13 8.15
C GLN A 35 6.92 -4.50 7.54
N ILE A 36 6.68 -4.69 6.23
CA ILE A 36 7.04 -5.94 5.55
C ILE A 36 8.56 -5.99 5.35
N HIS A 37 9.16 -4.92 4.83
CA HIS A 37 10.60 -4.82 4.59
C HIS A 37 11.42 -5.00 5.88
N ALA A 38 11.01 -4.37 6.99
CA ALA A 38 11.70 -4.54 8.28
C ALA A 38 11.70 -5.98 8.80
N ARG A 39 10.79 -6.85 8.31
CA ARG A 39 10.70 -8.26 8.68
C ARG A 39 11.25 -9.20 7.60
N SER A 40 11.45 -8.73 6.37
CA SER A 40 11.89 -9.54 5.24
C SER A 40 13.23 -9.05 4.70
N GLY A 41 14.18 -9.96 4.49
CA GLY A 41 15.40 -9.64 3.74
C GLY A 41 15.19 -9.55 2.22
N SER A 42 13.94 -9.64 1.74
CA SER A 42 13.61 -9.67 0.32
C SER A 42 13.16 -8.29 -0.15
N PRO A 43 13.79 -7.72 -1.21
CA PRO A 43 13.32 -6.47 -1.81
C PRO A 43 12.00 -6.67 -2.56
N ARG A 44 11.61 -7.91 -2.87
CA ARG A 44 10.36 -8.23 -3.57
C ARG A 44 9.24 -8.46 -2.57
N ILE A 45 8.13 -7.75 -2.78
CA ILE A 45 6.94 -7.81 -1.93
C ILE A 45 5.70 -7.95 -2.81
N SER A 46 4.86 -8.94 -2.53
CA SER A 46 3.56 -9.11 -3.19
C SER A 46 2.66 -7.91 -2.93
N VAL A 47 2.01 -7.39 -3.98
CA VAL A 47 1.02 -6.31 -3.84
C VAL A 47 -0.15 -6.76 -2.95
N TRP A 48 -0.51 -8.04 -2.99
CA TRP A 48 -1.56 -8.60 -2.16
C TRP A 48 -1.21 -8.56 -0.68
N ASP A 49 0.04 -8.87 -0.33
CA ASP A 49 0.51 -8.84 1.07
C ASP A 49 0.49 -7.42 1.61
N ILE A 50 0.89 -6.44 0.77
CA ILE A 50 0.83 -5.02 1.14
C ILE A 50 -0.61 -4.59 1.37
N VAL A 51 -1.53 -4.94 0.46
CA VAL A 51 -2.95 -4.57 0.57
C VAL A 51 -3.62 -5.21 1.78
N VAL A 52 -3.35 -6.48 2.09
CA VAL A 52 -3.86 -7.13 3.31
C VAL A 52 -3.32 -6.43 4.56
N ARG A 53 -2.03 -6.10 4.57
CA ARG A 53 -1.40 -5.36 5.67
C ARG A 53 -1.97 -3.93 5.80
N MET A 54 -2.33 -3.28 4.69
CA MET A 54 -3.01 -1.97 4.71
C MET A 54 -4.34 -2.06 5.46
N VAL A 55 -5.15 -3.06 5.13
CA VAL A 55 -6.44 -3.29 5.79
C VAL A 55 -6.24 -3.57 7.28
N ALA A 56 -5.25 -4.40 7.63
CA ALA A 56 -4.93 -4.70 9.02
C ALA A 56 -4.49 -3.44 9.81
N ASN A 57 -3.65 -2.60 9.22
CA ASN A 57 -3.22 -1.34 9.84
C ASN A 57 -4.38 -0.33 9.99
N ALA A 58 -5.33 -0.33 9.07
CA ALA A 58 -6.49 0.55 9.08
C ALA A 58 -7.64 0.04 9.96
N TRP A 59 -7.64 -1.24 10.33
CA TRP A 59 -8.72 -1.91 11.06
C TRP A 59 -9.07 -1.22 12.37
N TYR A 60 -8.09 -1.08 13.27
CA TYR A 60 -8.34 -0.49 14.58
C TYR A 60 -8.74 0.99 14.48
N PRO A 61 -8.03 1.86 13.73
CA PRO A 61 -8.42 3.27 13.60
C PRO A 61 -9.82 3.49 13.02
N ILE A 62 -10.23 2.68 12.05
CA ILE A 62 -11.55 2.79 11.42
C ILE A 62 -12.65 2.37 12.39
N HIS A 63 -12.51 1.22 13.06
CA HIS A 63 -13.58 0.71 13.90
C HIS A 63 -13.69 1.45 15.25
N TYR A 64 -12.56 1.78 15.88
CA TYR A 64 -12.56 2.40 17.22
C TYR A 64 -12.72 3.90 17.18
N PHE A 65 -11.95 4.59 16.32
CA PHE A 65 -11.97 6.05 16.27
C PHE A 65 -12.97 6.58 15.25
N ARG A 66 -13.66 5.69 14.49
CA ARG A 66 -14.58 6.04 13.39
C ARG A 66 -13.94 7.04 12.42
N LEU A 67 -12.64 6.88 12.21
CA LEU A 67 -11.86 7.89 11.54
C LEU A 67 -12.24 7.89 10.05
N SER A 68 -12.90 8.97 9.61
CA SER A 68 -13.21 9.17 8.20
C SER A 68 -12.00 9.77 7.50
N PHE A 69 -11.52 9.08 6.47
CA PHE A 69 -10.38 9.53 5.65
C PHE A 69 -10.79 10.46 4.50
N GLY A 70 -11.98 11.07 4.60
CA GLY A 70 -12.59 11.87 3.56
C GLY A 70 -13.49 11.06 2.63
N LYS A 71 -14.41 11.75 1.94
CA LYS A 71 -15.45 11.13 1.07
C LYS A 71 -14.89 10.34 -0.12
N SER A 72 -13.59 10.43 -0.40
CA SER A 72 -12.95 9.83 -1.57
C SER A 72 -12.03 8.65 -1.22
N ASP A 73 -11.94 8.27 0.05
CA ASP A 73 -11.10 7.15 0.47
C ASP A 73 -11.93 5.87 0.62
N SER A 74 -11.83 5.00 -0.39
CA SER A 74 -12.52 3.70 -0.40
C SER A 74 -12.01 2.74 0.67
N LEU A 75 -10.87 3.02 1.33
CA LEU A 75 -10.32 2.15 2.35
C LEU A 75 -11.27 1.99 3.54
N PHE A 76 -11.98 3.05 3.92
CA PHE A 76 -12.97 2.99 5.00
C PHE A 76 -14.07 1.97 4.68
N ASP A 77 -14.72 2.13 3.52
CA ASP A 77 -15.83 1.26 3.10
C ASP A 77 -15.36 -0.19 2.91
N ILE A 78 -14.16 -0.38 2.35
CA ILE A 78 -13.55 -1.71 2.18
C ILE A 78 -13.33 -2.39 3.52
N VAL A 79 -12.76 -1.70 4.51
CA VAL A 79 -12.47 -2.26 5.83
C VAL A 79 -13.77 -2.61 6.57
N MET A 80 -14.76 -1.71 6.53
CA MET A 80 -16.08 -1.96 7.13
C MET A 80 -16.77 -3.18 6.51
N GLU A 81 -16.74 -3.30 5.17
CA GLU A 81 -17.36 -4.42 4.47
C GLU A 81 -16.60 -5.74 4.69
N LEU A 82 -15.25 -5.69 4.73
CA LEU A 82 -14.44 -6.85 5.09
C LEU A 82 -14.73 -7.31 6.50
N GLN A 83 -14.89 -6.41 7.47
CA GLN A 83 -15.30 -6.77 8.83
C GLN A 83 -16.65 -7.47 8.83
N ARG A 84 -17.62 -6.92 8.10
CA ARG A 84 -18.97 -7.49 7.97
C ARG A 84 -18.97 -8.90 7.35
N ILE A 85 -18.15 -9.14 6.33
CA ILE A 85 -18.07 -10.45 5.66
C ILE A 85 -17.29 -11.46 6.50
N THR A 86 -16.14 -11.05 7.02
CA THR A 86 -15.21 -11.96 7.67
C THR A 86 -15.55 -12.26 9.13
N GLN A 87 -16.36 -11.38 9.75
CA GLN A 87 -16.70 -11.40 11.18
C GLN A 87 -15.46 -11.41 12.09
N ILE A 88 -14.32 -10.92 11.59
CA ILE A 88 -13.13 -10.72 12.41
C ILE A 88 -13.46 -9.66 13.48
N PRO A 89 -13.12 -9.89 14.76
CA PRO A 89 -13.37 -8.92 15.82
C PRO A 89 -12.76 -7.55 15.52
N ILE A 90 -13.43 -6.48 15.93
CA ILE A 90 -12.96 -5.11 15.68
C ILE A 90 -11.66 -4.79 16.43
N ASP A 91 -11.40 -5.44 17.58
CA ASP A 91 -10.18 -5.41 18.38
C ASP A 91 -9.13 -6.45 17.96
N ALA A 92 -9.37 -7.22 16.90
CA ALA A 92 -8.39 -8.19 16.44
C ALA A 92 -7.04 -7.50 16.17
N ASN A 93 -5.96 -8.16 16.58
CA ASN A 93 -4.63 -7.70 16.29
C ASN A 93 -4.31 -7.85 14.79
N ALA A 94 -3.28 -7.14 14.32
CA ALA A 94 -2.90 -7.11 12.92
C ALA A 94 -2.63 -8.50 12.34
N GLU A 95 -1.96 -9.40 13.07
CA GLU A 95 -1.64 -10.75 12.58
C GLU A 95 -2.91 -11.60 12.39
N THR A 96 -3.86 -11.53 13.33
CA THR A 96 -5.15 -12.21 13.19
C THR A 96 -5.92 -11.74 11.96
N ILE A 97 -5.90 -10.42 11.69
CA ILE A 97 -6.55 -9.85 10.50
C ILE A 97 -5.84 -10.30 9.22
N ILE A 98 -4.51 -10.24 9.20
CA ILE A 98 -3.69 -10.65 8.04
C ILE A 98 -3.94 -12.12 7.70
N THR A 99 -3.86 -13.01 8.69
CA THR A 99 -4.10 -14.45 8.50
C THR A 99 -5.53 -14.68 8.01
N GLY A 100 -6.52 -14.09 8.69
CA GLY A 100 -7.93 -14.29 8.36
C GLY A 100 -8.32 -13.79 6.97
N LEU A 101 -7.69 -12.72 6.47
CA LEU A 101 -7.90 -12.22 5.11
C LEU A 101 -7.11 -13.01 4.06
N THR A 102 -5.91 -13.47 4.40
CA THR A 102 -5.04 -14.22 3.48
C THR A 102 -5.63 -15.59 3.17
N GLU A 103 -6.08 -16.32 4.20
CA GLU A 103 -6.70 -17.65 4.05
C GLU A 103 -7.97 -17.61 3.20
N ARG A 104 -8.71 -16.49 3.29
CA ARG A 104 -9.98 -16.27 2.59
C ARG A 104 -9.83 -15.41 1.33
N MET A 105 -8.60 -15.13 0.89
CA MET A 105 -8.35 -14.20 -0.21
C MET A 105 -8.99 -14.64 -1.53
N ASN A 106 -9.18 -15.94 -1.74
CA ASN A 106 -9.79 -16.48 -2.96
C ASN A 106 -11.33 -16.42 -2.95
N GLU A 107 -11.95 -16.05 -1.83
CA GLU A 107 -13.38 -15.78 -1.79
C GLU A 107 -13.70 -14.55 -2.63
N LYS A 108 -14.65 -14.69 -3.57
CA LYS A 108 -14.96 -13.67 -4.58
C LYS A 108 -15.24 -12.28 -3.97
N GLN A 109 -15.96 -12.22 -2.85
CA GLN A 109 -16.32 -10.95 -2.20
C GLN A 109 -15.09 -10.25 -1.61
N ILE A 110 -14.26 -10.97 -0.86
CA ILE A 110 -13.00 -10.46 -0.29
C ILE A 110 -12.04 -10.06 -1.41
N LYS A 111 -11.85 -10.92 -2.42
CA LYS A 111 -10.96 -10.63 -3.53
C LYS A 111 -11.35 -9.36 -4.26
N THR A 112 -12.64 -9.15 -4.49
CA THR A 112 -13.16 -7.96 -5.19
C THR A 112 -12.87 -6.68 -4.40
N LEU A 113 -13.08 -6.70 -3.08
CA LEU A 113 -12.78 -5.56 -2.20
C LEU A 113 -11.29 -5.23 -2.19
N LEU A 114 -10.43 -6.23 -1.97
CA LEU A 114 -8.97 -6.03 -1.98
C LEU A 114 -8.48 -5.57 -3.36
N ASN A 115 -9.03 -6.12 -4.45
CA ASN A 115 -8.67 -5.74 -5.82
C ASN A 115 -8.88 -4.25 -6.09
N THR A 116 -9.90 -3.63 -5.48
CA THR A 116 -10.15 -2.18 -5.57
C THR A 116 -8.93 -1.35 -5.16
N LEU A 117 -8.21 -1.79 -4.12
CA LEU A 117 -6.97 -1.15 -3.69
C LEU A 117 -5.84 -1.39 -4.69
N THR A 118 -5.70 -2.63 -5.19
CA THR A 118 -4.64 -3.00 -6.14
C THR A 118 -4.74 -2.26 -7.48
N LEU A 119 -5.94 -1.83 -7.89
CA LEU A 119 -6.17 -1.13 -9.16
C LEU A 119 -5.62 0.29 -9.19
N ASN A 120 -5.47 0.95 -8.03
CA ASN A 120 -5.12 2.37 -8.00
C ASN A 120 -3.89 2.65 -7.14
N VAL A 121 -3.80 2.03 -5.97
CA VAL A 121 -2.81 2.38 -4.96
C VAL A 121 -1.36 2.24 -5.46
N PRO A 122 -0.93 1.09 -6.02
CA PRO A 122 0.47 0.92 -6.40
C PRO A 122 0.92 1.91 -7.49
N TYR A 123 0.01 2.33 -8.36
CA TYR A 123 0.30 3.28 -9.45
C TYR A 123 0.27 4.73 -8.96
N ARG A 124 -0.78 5.11 -8.22
CA ARG A 124 -0.96 6.48 -7.71
C ARG A 124 0.02 6.85 -6.61
N PHE A 125 0.60 5.86 -5.93
CA PHE A 125 1.65 6.12 -4.96
C PHE A 125 2.93 6.65 -5.63
N LEU A 126 3.25 6.17 -6.84
CA LEU A 126 4.41 6.61 -7.61
C LEU A 126 4.24 7.99 -8.28
N SER A 127 3.06 8.62 -8.16
CA SER A 127 2.72 9.85 -8.89
C SER A 127 3.68 11.05 -8.69
N PRO A 128 4.38 11.21 -7.55
CA PRO A 128 5.39 12.27 -7.40
C PRO A 128 6.70 12.01 -8.16
N TRP A 129 6.96 10.76 -8.53
CA TRP A 129 8.12 10.37 -9.34
C TRP A 129 7.75 10.30 -10.81
N ILE A 130 6.70 9.55 -11.08
CA ILE A 130 6.25 9.20 -12.43
C ILE A 130 4.88 9.83 -12.66
N ARG A 131 4.80 10.73 -13.63
CA ARG A 131 3.50 11.30 -14.03
C ARG A 131 2.61 10.18 -14.57
N TYR A 132 1.46 9.98 -13.96
CA TYR A 132 0.50 8.96 -14.39
C TYR A 132 -0.06 9.29 -15.79
N VAL A 133 0.09 8.33 -16.71
CA VAL A 133 -0.52 8.34 -18.05
C VAL A 133 -1.39 7.09 -18.22
N SER A 134 -0.82 5.92 -17.97
CA SER A 134 -1.53 4.64 -17.84
C SER A 134 -0.79 3.72 -16.86
N ASP A 135 -1.42 2.62 -16.46
CA ASP A 135 -0.80 1.59 -15.62
C ASP A 135 0.45 1.00 -16.29
N GLU A 136 0.40 0.75 -17.61
CA GLU A 136 1.51 0.22 -18.40
C GLU A 136 2.68 1.20 -18.46
N ASP A 137 2.42 2.50 -18.62
CA ASP A 137 3.48 3.50 -18.62
C ASP A 137 4.16 3.60 -17.26
N VAL A 138 3.40 3.54 -16.17
CA VAL A 138 3.95 3.53 -14.81
C VAL A 138 4.78 2.27 -14.57
N ILE A 139 4.28 1.10 -14.96
CA ILE A 139 5.03 -0.17 -14.87
C ILE A 139 6.36 -0.04 -15.61
N ARG A 140 6.33 0.38 -16.87
CA ARG A 140 7.52 0.50 -17.73
C ARG A 140 8.55 1.47 -17.15
N ARG A 141 8.12 2.67 -16.72
CA ARG A 141 9.02 3.72 -16.21
C ARG A 141 9.58 3.41 -14.83
N SER A 142 8.82 2.67 -14.02
CA SER A 142 9.29 2.24 -12.70
C SER A 142 10.43 1.21 -12.78
N GLN A 143 10.61 0.50 -13.91
CA GLN A 143 11.67 -0.52 -14.06
C GLN A 143 13.08 0.04 -13.95
N THR A 144 13.29 1.29 -14.35
CA THR A 144 14.59 1.97 -14.25
C THR A 144 14.68 2.84 -13.00
N TYR A 145 13.77 2.66 -12.04
CA TYR A 145 13.61 3.51 -10.86
C TYR A 145 13.63 5.00 -11.20
N GLU A 146 12.82 5.40 -12.20
CA GLU A 146 12.78 6.78 -12.69
C GLU A 146 12.73 7.80 -11.53
N GLU A 147 13.64 8.77 -11.54
CA GLU A 147 13.79 9.79 -10.51
C GLU A 147 14.04 9.23 -9.10
N GLY A 148 14.62 8.03 -9.01
CA GLY A 148 14.87 7.32 -7.75
C GLY A 148 13.58 6.90 -7.04
N CYS A 149 12.55 6.50 -7.78
CA CYS A 149 11.28 6.09 -7.18
C CYS A 149 11.45 4.91 -6.20
N LEU A 150 10.53 4.82 -5.23
CA LEU A 150 10.64 3.88 -4.10
C LEU A 150 10.71 2.41 -4.53
N TYR A 151 9.97 2.06 -5.59
CA TYR A 151 9.92 0.69 -6.10
C TYR A 151 9.64 0.66 -7.60
N SER A 152 9.98 -0.47 -8.20
CA SER A 152 9.53 -0.88 -9.53
C SER A 152 8.28 -1.76 -9.38
N LEU A 153 7.33 -1.62 -10.31
CA LEU A 153 6.06 -2.34 -10.27
C LEU A 153 6.03 -3.45 -11.33
N HIS A 154 5.66 -4.67 -10.94
CA HIS A 154 5.70 -5.85 -11.81
C HIS A 154 4.34 -6.54 -11.83
N LYS A 155 3.71 -6.61 -12.99
CA LYS A 155 2.40 -7.25 -13.17
C LYS A 155 2.39 -8.07 -14.46
N GLY A 156 2.24 -9.38 -14.33
CA GLY A 156 2.31 -10.34 -15.45
C GLY A 156 2.34 -11.77 -14.95
N ASP A 157 1.97 -12.74 -15.79
CA ASP A 157 2.00 -14.19 -15.48
C ASP A 157 1.30 -14.57 -14.16
N GLY A 158 0.19 -13.89 -13.84
CA GLY A 158 -0.55 -14.09 -12.59
C GLY A 158 0.14 -13.54 -11.34
N LYS A 159 1.31 -12.91 -11.48
CA LYS A 159 2.05 -12.28 -10.40
C LYS A 159 1.80 -10.77 -10.38
N PHE A 160 1.70 -10.22 -9.18
CA PHE A 160 1.65 -8.78 -8.97
C PHE A 160 2.48 -8.42 -7.73
N TYR A 161 3.63 -7.78 -7.93
CA TYR A 161 4.58 -7.47 -6.87
C TYR A 161 5.28 -6.13 -7.13
N ILE A 162 5.86 -5.58 -6.08
CA ILE A 162 6.83 -4.49 -6.15
C ILE A 162 8.23 -5.05 -5.90
N GLU A 163 9.24 -4.45 -6.50
CA GLU A 163 10.63 -4.62 -6.10
C GLU A 163 11.17 -3.28 -5.59
N LEU A 164 11.55 -3.24 -4.32
CA LEU A 164 12.05 -2.04 -3.66
C LEU A 164 13.37 -1.61 -4.28
N ASN A 165 13.51 -0.30 -4.44
CA ASN A 165 14.78 0.30 -4.82
C ASN A 165 15.74 0.23 -3.63
N ARG A 166 16.86 -0.47 -3.81
CA ARG A 166 17.88 -0.69 -2.75
C ARG A 166 18.52 0.59 -2.24
N ASP A 167 18.49 1.68 -3.02
CA ASP A 167 18.96 2.98 -2.53
C ASP A 167 18.21 3.41 -1.27
N TRP A 168 16.95 2.97 -1.12
CA TRP A 168 16.09 3.27 0.02
C TRP A 168 16.34 2.38 1.24
N ASP A 169 17.12 1.29 1.14
CA ASP A 169 17.34 0.34 2.25
C ASP A 169 17.97 1.02 3.49
N SER A 170 18.82 2.04 3.28
CA SER A 170 19.42 2.79 4.39
C SER A 170 18.46 3.78 5.07
N TYR A 171 17.30 4.01 4.46
CA TYR A 171 16.30 4.99 4.89
C TYR A 171 15.03 4.36 5.47
N LEU A 172 14.64 3.18 4.97
CA LEU A 172 13.45 2.42 5.41
C LEU A 172 13.73 1.61 6.67
#